data_AF-A0A524FYX2-F1
#
_entry.id   AF-A0A524FYX2-F1
#
_cell.length_a   1.000
_cell.length_b   1.000
_cell.length_c   1.000
_cell.angle_alpha   90.00
_cell.angle_beta   90.00
_cell.angle_gamma   90.00
#
_symmetry.space_group_name_H-M   'P 1'
#
loop_
_entity.id
_entity.type
_entity.pdbx_description
1 polymer ?
#
loop_
_entity_poly.entity_id
_entity_poly.type
_entity_poly.pdbx_seq_one_letter_code
_entity_poly.pdbx_strand_id
1 'polypeptide(L)'
;MEENIIQEALELVRHAMSLVDLKLYDEAIRILRQATRLYEQTNLEEEKNALRKKIAEIYTLKETALEEDDVKSDTEQILAGEITPKNQVEVEVNTPEEEKEIIREKSDISPEALMQAAEELIAQNQFEEALDKYEEALKLLNMSNRSSDVDNVYKLIEECYVLKAKFLKQSKEEKIVEEDYIDSKEMVQSRDLVEEKIIISETDKPKIETDKLKAVEEKYKRDFEDEELQRKITSMVDTAEKMAREYESIKLKSLKDGYFEDPCIYPDVIAIYNDAYNLLVERGWVDQAKIYANQISIYKDKLEKDIKLREIEAMKAQRDKEFESLMKSDKGTRTIETGTEKLKFMEEKLKKDIEDENFQNFIVKTVADAEKLVRDYELEIKKGNFQETCPYQQVIDTYTKIRQNLIDRGWMDQLDIYTNQIRIYNSKLEQDKKLREIEAQKKEKDKAYLDSLKISQQDKGDDEKLKALDTKILSKYKEEIEEVKFQNIITSLVEEADKMDRDYDSKKKRAIKEKNLLDLESPYLKIIEIYEKIRDMLLQKGWQKQAAIYSSQIQVYQEKFERDKILREIEAHKLGKELKF
;
A
#
# COMPACT_ATOMS: atom_id res chain seq x y z
N MET A 1 20.77 0.94 -40.76
CA MET A 1 19.96 -0.13 -40.14
C MET A 1 20.27 -0.19 -38.65
N GLU A 2 21.55 -0.34 -38.27
CA GLU A 2 21.98 -0.26 -36.87
C GLU A 2 21.57 1.05 -36.18
N GLU A 3 21.69 2.21 -36.84
CA GLU A 3 21.24 3.49 -36.27
C GLU A 3 19.75 3.52 -35.89
N ASN A 4 18.88 2.89 -36.70
CA ASN A 4 17.44 2.81 -36.39
C ASN A 4 17.18 1.90 -35.19
N ILE A 5 17.90 0.78 -35.08
CA ILE A 5 17.79 -0.15 -33.95
C ILE A 5 18.27 0.52 -32.66
N ILE A 6 19.37 1.28 -32.73
CA ILE A 6 19.92 2.05 -31.60
C ILE A 6 18.92 3.14 -31.17
N GLN A 7 18.33 3.86 -32.13
CA GLN A 7 17.36 4.91 -31.82
C GLN A 7 16.08 4.36 -31.19
N GLU A 8 15.57 3.23 -31.70
CA GLU A 8 14.42 2.53 -31.11
C GLU A 8 14.73 2.04 -29.69
N ALA A 9 15.92 1.46 -29.48
CA ALA A 9 16.34 1.03 -28.15
C ALA A 9 16.45 2.21 -27.17
N LEU A 10 16.96 3.36 -27.61
CA LEU A 10 17.02 4.58 -26.78
C LEU A 10 15.64 5.12 -26.40
N GLU A 11 14.66 5.06 -27.31
CA GLU A 11 13.28 5.45 -27.02
C GLU A 11 12.64 4.52 -25.98
N LEU A 12 12.86 3.21 -26.08
CA LEU A 12 12.42 2.25 -25.07
C LEU A 12 13.06 2.52 -23.71
N VAL A 13 14.35 2.85 -23.66
CA VAL A 13 15.03 3.20 -22.41
C VAL A 13 14.43 4.46 -21.78
N ARG A 14 14.19 5.52 -22.57
CA ARG A 14 13.52 6.74 -22.06
C ARG A 14 12.12 6.44 -21.52
N HIS A 15 11.36 5.61 -22.23
CA HIS A 15 10.03 5.23 -21.80
C HIS A 15 10.07 4.42 -20.49
N ALA A 16 10.97 3.44 -20.38
CA ALA A 16 11.15 2.69 -19.15
C ALA A 16 11.53 3.60 -17.96
N MET A 17 12.42 4.57 -18.16
CA MET A 17 12.78 5.52 -17.09
C MET A 17 11.58 6.35 -16.63
N SER A 18 10.70 6.77 -17.55
CA SER A 18 9.46 7.47 -17.17
C SER A 18 8.51 6.59 -16.35
N LEU A 19 8.51 5.27 -16.57
CA LEU A 19 7.72 4.32 -15.79
C LEU A 19 8.30 4.08 -14.40
N VAL A 20 9.64 4.10 -14.25
CA VAL A 20 10.31 4.06 -12.94
C VAL A 20 9.91 5.27 -12.11
N ASP A 21 9.86 6.47 -12.70
CA ASP A 21 9.42 7.69 -12.02
C ASP A 21 7.96 7.60 -11.54
N LEU A 22 7.12 6.85 -12.26
CA LEU A 22 5.73 6.55 -11.91
C LEU A 22 5.57 5.35 -10.97
N LYS A 23 6.66 4.78 -10.46
CA LYS A 23 6.70 3.56 -9.63
C LYS A 23 6.10 2.31 -10.28
N LEU A 24 6.02 2.26 -11.62
CA LEU A 24 5.55 1.10 -12.38
C LEU A 24 6.72 0.16 -12.72
N TYR A 25 7.38 -0.36 -11.69
CA TYR A 25 8.67 -1.05 -11.80
C TYR A 25 8.64 -2.29 -12.70
N ASP A 26 7.58 -3.10 -12.65
CA ASP A 26 7.47 -4.32 -13.47
C ASP A 26 7.38 -4.01 -14.97
N GLU A 27 6.65 -2.95 -15.32
CA GLU A 27 6.50 -2.51 -16.70
C GLU A 27 7.80 -1.87 -17.22
N ALA A 28 8.49 -1.08 -16.38
CA ALA A 28 9.80 -0.54 -16.70
C ALA A 28 10.84 -1.63 -16.98
N ILE A 29 10.91 -2.67 -16.13
CA ILE A 29 11.82 -3.81 -16.30
C ILE A 29 11.52 -4.54 -17.62
N ARG A 30 10.23 -4.76 -17.93
CA ARG A 30 9.81 -5.41 -19.19
C ARG A 30 10.32 -4.65 -20.42
N ILE A 31 10.20 -3.33 -20.40
CA ILE A 31 10.61 -2.47 -21.51
C ILE A 31 12.14 -2.40 -21.63
N LEU A 32 12.87 -2.34 -20.51
CA LEU A 32 14.34 -2.40 -20.53
C LEU A 32 14.85 -3.72 -21.09
N ARG A 33 14.20 -4.85 -20.77
CA ARG A 33 14.54 -6.16 -21.37
C ARG A 33 14.33 -6.17 -22.88
N GLN A 34 13.30 -5.47 -23.38
CA GLN A 34 13.10 -5.31 -24.83
C GLN A 34 14.20 -4.45 -25.45
N ALA A 35 14.60 -3.35 -24.81
CA ALA A 35 15.73 -2.54 -25.25
C ALA A 35 17.05 -3.35 -25.27
N THR A 36 17.29 -4.19 -24.26
CA THR A 36 18.46 -5.08 -24.23
C THR A 36 18.49 -6.04 -25.43
N ARG A 37 17.35 -6.62 -25.82
CA ARG A 37 17.25 -7.49 -27.02
C ARG A 37 17.52 -6.74 -28.32
N LEU A 38 17.17 -5.45 -28.41
CA LEU A 38 17.53 -4.62 -29.56
C LEU A 38 19.03 -4.34 -29.57
N TYR A 39 19.63 -4.02 -28.43
CA TYR A 39 21.08 -3.86 -28.33
C TYR A 39 21.85 -5.17 -28.57
N GLU A 40 21.29 -6.35 -28.30
CA GLU A 40 21.89 -7.65 -28.67
C GLU A 40 22.07 -7.83 -30.18
N GLN A 41 21.23 -7.18 -30.99
CA GLN A 41 21.38 -7.16 -32.46
C GLN A 41 22.49 -6.21 -32.91
N THR A 42 23.10 -5.47 -31.97
CA THR A 42 24.22 -4.55 -32.20
C THR A 42 25.48 -5.04 -31.46
N ASN A 43 26.66 -4.59 -31.88
CA ASN A 43 27.94 -4.93 -31.24
C ASN A 43 28.30 -4.01 -30.04
N LEU A 44 27.30 -3.36 -29.45
CA LEU A 44 27.43 -2.38 -28.36
C LEU A 44 27.28 -3.05 -26.99
N GLU A 45 28.35 -3.68 -26.51
CA GLU A 45 28.33 -4.49 -25.27
C GLU A 45 28.27 -3.63 -23.99
N GLU A 46 28.80 -2.41 -24.01
CA GLU A 46 28.77 -1.50 -22.87
C GLU A 46 27.33 -1.09 -22.52
N GLU A 47 26.52 -0.80 -23.54
CA GLU A 47 25.12 -0.42 -23.42
C GLU A 47 24.27 -1.60 -22.91
N LYS A 48 24.54 -2.83 -23.35
CA LYS A 48 23.89 -4.03 -22.82
C LYS A 48 24.14 -4.19 -21.32
N ASN A 49 25.40 -4.05 -20.91
CA ASN A 49 25.79 -4.16 -19.51
C ASN A 49 25.20 -3.03 -18.66
N ALA A 50 25.16 -1.80 -19.20
CA ALA A 50 24.51 -0.67 -18.55
C ALA A 50 23.01 -0.93 -18.32
N LEU A 51 22.31 -1.50 -19.31
CA LEU A 51 20.89 -1.85 -19.17
C LEU A 51 20.64 -2.97 -18.16
N ARG A 52 21.46 -4.03 -18.16
CA ARG A 52 21.38 -5.11 -17.16
C ARG A 52 21.58 -4.58 -15.75
N LYS A 53 22.60 -3.73 -15.56
CA LYS A 53 22.83 -3.05 -14.28
C LYS A 53 21.63 -2.18 -13.88
N LYS A 54 21.04 -1.45 -14.83
CA LYS A 54 19.88 -0.60 -14.57
C LYS A 54 18.63 -1.40 -14.20
N ILE A 55 18.43 -2.56 -14.81
CA ILE A 55 17.36 -3.49 -14.44
C ILE A 55 17.56 -3.97 -13.00
N ALA A 56 18.77 -4.34 -12.60
CA ALA A 56 19.07 -4.73 -11.22
C ALA A 56 18.82 -3.59 -10.21
N GLU A 57 19.20 -2.35 -10.54
CA GLU A 57 18.87 -1.17 -9.72
C GLU A 57 17.36 -0.94 -9.58
N ILE A 58 16.56 -1.28 -10.59
CA ILE A 58 15.10 -1.14 -10.52
C ILE A 58 14.47 -2.25 -9.66
N TYR A 59 15.04 -3.45 -9.66
CA TYR A 59 14.62 -4.51 -8.75
C TYR A 59 14.83 -4.12 -7.29
N THR A 60 15.98 -3.55 -6.93
CA THR A 60 16.23 -3.07 -5.57
C THR A 60 15.31 -1.92 -5.20
N LEU A 61 15.05 -0.98 -6.12
CA LEU A 61 14.07 0.10 -5.89
C LEU A 61 12.66 -0.45 -5.63
N LYS A 62 12.24 -1.47 -6.39
CA LYS A 62 10.96 -2.13 -6.21
C LYS A 62 10.85 -2.77 -4.83
N GLU A 63 11.89 -3.47 -4.39
CA GLU A 63 11.93 -4.11 -3.07
C GLU A 63 11.87 -3.07 -1.95
N THR A 64 12.67 -2.00 -2.01
CA THR A 64 12.59 -0.91 -1.03
C THR A 64 11.23 -0.22 -1.02
N ALA A 65 10.55 -0.10 -2.17
CA ALA A 65 9.22 0.49 -2.24
C ALA A 65 8.15 -0.42 -1.63
N LEU A 66 8.28 -1.74 -1.75
CA LEU A 66 7.40 -2.71 -1.09
C LEU A 66 7.61 -2.69 0.42
N GLU A 67 8.86 -2.64 0.89
CA GLU A 67 9.16 -2.46 2.32
C GLU A 67 8.58 -1.14 2.86
N GLU A 68 8.70 -0.03 2.11
CA GLU A 68 8.09 1.25 2.49
C GLU A 68 6.56 1.19 2.54
N ASP A 69 5.93 0.45 1.62
CA ASP A 69 4.47 0.34 1.56
C ASP A 69 3.94 -0.62 2.63
N ASP A 70 4.70 -1.65 3.02
CA ASP A 70 4.41 -2.48 4.19
C ASP A 70 4.53 -1.65 5.49
N VAL A 71 5.59 -0.85 5.61
CA VAL A 71 5.75 0.11 6.71
C VAL A 71 4.62 1.15 6.71
N LYS A 72 4.17 1.65 5.56
CA LYS A 72 3.02 2.58 5.44
C LYS A 72 1.68 1.91 5.70
N SER A 73 1.49 0.65 5.36
CA SER A 73 0.27 -0.09 5.70
C SER A 73 0.15 -0.27 7.22
N ASP A 74 1.28 -0.47 7.89
CA ASP A 74 1.37 -0.40 9.34
C ASP A 74 1.18 1.05 9.83
N THR A 75 1.70 2.07 9.13
CA THR A 75 1.54 3.48 9.53
C THR A 75 0.14 4.07 9.30
N GLU A 76 -0.62 3.60 8.31
CA GLU A 76 -2.00 4.01 8.04
C GLU A 76 -2.98 3.31 8.98
N GLN A 77 -2.65 2.12 9.50
CA GLN A 77 -3.32 1.57 10.69
C GLN A 77 -2.96 2.34 11.98
N ILE A 78 -1.80 3.01 12.02
CA ILE A 78 -1.34 3.83 13.16
C ILE A 78 -1.95 5.25 13.17
N LEU A 79 -2.41 5.79 12.03
CA LEU A 79 -3.03 7.12 11.94
C LEU A 79 -4.45 7.24 12.55
N ALA A 80 -4.99 6.15 13.11
CA ALA A 80 -6.22 6.15 13.90
C ALA A 80 -6.01 6.26 15.42
N GLY A 81 -4.78 6.36 15.96
CA GLY A 81 -4.60 6.63 17.39
C GLY A 81 -3.17 6.53 17.93
N GLU A 82 -2.67 7.66 18.44
CA GLU A 82 -1.60 7.93 19.42
C GLU A 82 -0.21 7.24 19.34
N ILE A 83 0.80 8.02 19.74
CA ILE A 83 2.24 7.93 19.42
C ILE A 83 3.02 7.01 20.38
N THR A 84 3.95 6.19 19.85
CA THR A 84 5.31 5.98 20.41
C THR A 84 6.30 5.41 19.36
N PRO A 85 7.62 5.70 19.47
CA PRO A 85 8.67 5.29 18.52
C PRO A 85 9.32 3.96 18.90
N LYS A 86 9.77 3.16 17.92
CA LYS A 86 10.64 1.99 18.18
C LYS A 86 11.87 1.93 17.27
N ASN A 87 12.99 1.75 17.97
CA ASN A 87 14.22 1.01 17.70
C ASN A 87 14.98 1.23 16.38
N GLN A 88 16.06 2.00 16.54
CA GLN A 88 17.29 1.85 15.79
C GLN A 88 17.80 0.42 15.93
N VAL A 89 17.92 -0.28 14.79
CA VAL A 89 18.80 -1.44 14.65
C VAL A 89 20.21 -0.88 14.49
N GLU A 90 21.08 -1.16 15.45
CA GLU A 90 22.52 -0.93 15.30
C GLU A 90 23.03 -1.86 14.19
N VAL A 91 23.29 -1.29 13.02
CA VAL A 91 24.06 -1.94 11.96
C VAL A 91 25.53 -1.84 12.37
N GLU A 92 26.07 -2.93 12.89
CA GLU A 92 27.52 -3.11 13.03
C GLU A 92 28.16 -3.03 11.64
N VAL A 93 28.82 -1.90 11.37
CA VAL A 93 29.65 -1.73 10.18
C VAL A 93 30.96 -2.48 10.44
N ASN A 94 31.01 -3.75 10.05
CA ASN A 94 32.25 -4.50 10.01
C ASN A 94 33.22 -3.83 9.04
N THR A 95 34.48 -3.72 9.48
CA THR A 95 35.52 -3.11 8.66
C THR A 95 35.93 -4.05 7.52
N PRO A 96 36.39 -3.55 6.35
CA PRO A 96 36.81 -4.38 5.21
C PRO A 96 37.95 -5.37 5.48
N GLU A 97 38.55 -5.33 6.68
CA GLU A 97 39.60 -6.24 7.12
C GLU A 97 39.05 -7.45 7.88
N GLU A 98 37.92 -7.31 8.61
CA GLU A 98 37.28 -8.42 9.35
C GLU A 98 36.55 -9.40 8.41
N GLU A 99 35.95 -8.93 7.32
CA GLU A 99 35.37 -9.79 6.28
C GLU A 99 36.43 -10.67 5.58
N LYS A 100 37.67 -10.19 5.47
CA LYS A 100 38.76 -10.98 4.86
C LYS A 100 39.27 -12.10 5.75
N GLU A 101 39.06 -12.01 7.06
CA GLU A 101 39.54 -12.98 8.04
C GLU A 101 38.53 -14.12 8.25
N ILE A 102 37.22 -13.82 8.27
CA ILE A 102 36.13 -14.82 8.31
C ILE A 102 36.13 -15.73 7.06
N ILE A 103 36.59 -15.22 5.92
CA ILE A 103 36.65 -15.98 4.67
C ILE A 103 37.85 -16.94 4.63
N ARG A 104 38.92 -16.69 5.42
CA ARG A 104 40.07 -17.61 5.49
C ARG A 104 39.76 -18.90 6.24
N GLU A 105 38.78 -18.93 7.14
CA GLU A 105 38.36 -20.17 7.84
C GLU A 105 37.34 -21.01 7.04
N LYS A 106 36.74 -20.46 5.97
CA LYS A 106 35.82 -21.19 5.06
C LYS A 106 36.47 -21.60 3.73
N SER A 107 37.81 -21.64 3.65
CA SER A 107 38.59 -21.76 2.41
C SER A 107 38.38 -23.02 1.55
N ASP A 108 37.63 -24.00 2.05
CA ASP A 108 37.54 -25.32 1.40
C ASP A 108 36.25 -25.55 0.62
N ILE A 109 35.29 -24.62 0.69
CA ILE A 109 34.03 -24.76 -0.03
C ILE A 109 34.17 -24.10 -1.41
N SER A 110 34.20 -24.92 -2.47
CA SER A 110 34.23 -24.39 -3.83
C SER A 110 32.86 -23.82 -4.24
N PRO A 111 32.81 -22.78 -5.08
CA PRO A 111 31.54 -22.22 -5.58
C PRO A 111 30.64 -23.28 -6.23
N GLU A 112 31.23 -24.25 -6.92
CA GLU A 112 30.51 -25.36 -7.54
C GLU A 112 29.79 -26.25 -6.49
N ALA A 113 30.38 -26.43 -5.31
CA ALA A 113 29.73 -27.17 -4.22
C ALA A 113 28.54 -26.42 -3.63
N LEU A 114 28.60 -25.08 -3.55
CA LEU A 114 27.48 -24.24 -3.11
C LEU A 114 26.32 -24.26 -4.13
N MET A 115 26.65 -24.23 -5.43
CA MET A 115 25.66 -24.34 -6.49
C MET A 115 24.95 -25.69 -6.46
N GLN A 116 25.69 -26.79 -6.26
CA GLN A 116 25.11 -28.13 -6.12
C GLN A 116 24.22 -28.25 -4.87
N ALA A 117 24.64 -27.66 -3.75
CA ALA A 117 23.82 -27.63 -2.54
C ALA A 117 22.52 -26.84 -2.74
N ALA A 118 22.56 -25.74 -3.50
CA ALA A 118 21.36 -24.97 -3.86
C ALA A 118 20.38 -25.80 -4.72
N GLU A 119 20.88 -26.58 -5.67
CA GLU A 119 20.04 -27.48 -6.48
C GLU A 119 19.35 -28.57 -5.62
N GLU A 120 20.05 -29.12 -4.64
CA GLU A 120 19.48 -30.08 -3.67
C GLU A 120 18.40 -29.44 -2.81
N LEU A 121 18.55 -28.18 -2.40
CA LEU A 121 17.54 -27.41 -1.65
C LEU A 121 16.31 -27.07 -2.50
N ILE A 122 16.50 -26.75 -3.79
CA ILE A 122 15.40 -26.56 -4.74
C ILE A 122 14.59 -27.86 -4.88
N ALA A 123 15.25 -29.02 -4.96
CA ALA A 123 14.58 -30.31 -5.02
C ALA A 123 13.75 -30.60 -3.74
N GLN A 124 14.08 -29.97 -2.62
CA GLN A 124 13.36 -30.05 -1.34
C GLN A 124 12.33 -28.92 -1.15
N ASN A 125 12.14 -28.05 -2.15
CA ASN A 125 11.30 -26.84 -2.08
C ASN A 125 11.75 -25.79 -1.03
N GLN A 126 13.02 -25.81 -0.61
CA GLN A 126 13.61 -24.83 0.29
C GLN A 126 14.23 -23.68 -0.52
N PHE A 127 13.38 -22.87 -1.17
CA PHE A 127 13.82 -21.87 -2.14
C PHE A 127 14.65 -20.73 -1.54
N GLU A 128 14.37 -20.28 -0.32
CA GLU A 128 15.14 -19.17 0.31
C GLU A 128 16.56 -19.61 0.63
N GLU A 129 16.72 -20.79 1.23
CA GLU A 129 18.03 -21.35 1.56
C GLU A 129 18.86 -21.62 0.29
N ALA A 130 18.20 -21.99 -0.82
CA ALA A 130 18.87 -22.14 -2.11
C ALA A 130 19.39 -20.80 -2.68
N LEU A 131 18.61 -19.71 -2.50
CA LEU A 131 19.03 -18.37 -2.93
C LEU A 131 20.22 -17.88 -2.12
N ASP A 132 20.22 -18.08 -0.79
CA ASP A 132 21.36 -17.76 0.08
C ASP A 132 22.64 -18.48 -0.38
N LYS A 133 22.53 -19.75 -0.80
CA LYS A 133 23.67 -20.53 -1.31
C LYS A 133 24.19 -20.00 -2.65
N TYR A 134 23.32 -19.52 -3.54
CA TYR A 134 23.75 -18.87 -4.77
C TYR A 134 24.41 -17.51 -4.52
N GLU A 135 23.96 -16.74 -3.53
CA GLU A 135 24.62 -15.49 -3.14
C GLU A 135 26.02 -15.73 -2.56
N GLU A 136 26.18 -16.76 -1.71
CA GLU A 136 27.49 -17.19 -1.22
C GLU A 136 28.41 -17.59 -2.39
N ALA A 137 27.90 -18.31 -3.38
CA ALA A 137 28.65 -18.68 -4.58
C ALA A 137 29.07 -17.44 -5.40
N LEU A 138 28.19 -16.45 -5.57
CA LEU A 138 28.50 -15.18 -6.25
C LEU A 138 29.61 -14.41 -5.56
N LYS A 139 29.60 -14.34 -4.22
CA LYS A 139 30.67 -13.68 -3.45
C LYS A 139 32.03 -14.34 -3.74
N LEU A 140 32.11 -15.67 -3.73
CA LEU A 140 33.35 -16.41 -4.04
C LEU A 140 33.79 -16.27 -5.51
N LEU A 141 32.85 -16.28 -6.47
CA LEU A 141 33.14 -16.12 -7.89
C LEU A 141 33.64 -14.72 -8.24
N ASN A 142 33.08 -13.69 -7.62
CA ASN A 142 33.54 -12.32 -7.76
C ASN A 142 34.96 -12.14 -7.19
N MET A 143 35.26 -12.79 -6.06
CA MET A 143 36.62 -12.77 -5.49
C MET A 143 37.65 -13.50 -6.35
N SER A 144 37.25 -14.55 -7.07
CA SER A 144 38.11 -15.32 -7.98
C SER A 144 38.16 -14.77 -9.41
N ASN A 145 37.44 -13.67 -9.69
CA ASN A 145 37.40 -12.98 -10.98
C ASN A 145 36.92 -13.87 -12.15
N ARG A 146 36.08 -14.88 -11.87
CA ARG A 146 35.50 -15.82 -12.85
C ARG A 146 34.18 -15.27 -13.42
N SER A 147 34.25 -14.24 -14.25
CA SER A 147 33.06 -13.52 -14.75
C SER A 147 32.06 -14.39 -15.52
N SER A 148 32.51 -15.40 -16.26
CA SER A 148 31.61 -16.31 -16.99
C SER A 148 30.72 -17.15 -16.07
N ASP A 149 31.21 -17.46 -14.88
CA ASP A 149 30.48 -18.31 -13.92
C ASP A 149 29.50 -17.47 -13.09
N VAL A 150 29.78 -16.18 -12.91
CA VAL A 150 28.86 -15.21 -12.30
C VAL A 150 27.55 -15.13 -13.10
N ASP A 151 27.64 -15.03 -14.43
CA ASP A 151 26.46 -15.02 -15.30
C ASP A 151 25.65 -16.32 -15.22
N ASN A 152 26.33 -17.46 -15.04
CA ASN A 152 25.66 -18.75 -14.86
C ASN A 152 24.90 -18.81 -13.53
N VAL A 153 25.49 -18.31 -12.43
CA VAL A 153 24.80 -18.27 -11.13
C VAL A 153 23.59 -17.33 -11.16
N TYR A 154 23.67 -16.18 -11.82
CA TYR A 154 22.50 -15.31 -12.00
C TYR A 154 21.34 -16.00 -12.75
N LYS A 155 21.65 -16.80 -13.79
CA LYS A 155 20.62 -17.59 -14.48
C LYS A 155 19.97 -18.62 -13.55
N LEU A 156 20.76 -19.31 -12.72
CA LEU A 156 20.24 -20.27 -11.73
C LEU A 156 19.36 -19.58 -10.67
N ILE A 157 19.72 -18.37 -10.24
CA ILE A 157 18.88 -17.55 -9.35
C ILE A 157 17.54 -17.21 -10.02
N GLU A 158 17.55 -16.77 -11.29
CA GLU A 158 16.32 -16.50 -12.03
C GLU A 158 15.44 -17.75 -12.17
N GLU A 159 16.04 -18.91 -12.47
CA GLU A 159 15.34 -20.20 -12.54
C GLU A 159 14.74 -20.60 -11.19
N CYS A 160 15.45 -20.38 -10.08
CA CYS A 160 14.97 -20.62 -8.72
C CYS A 160 13.70 -19.80 -8.42
N TYR A 161 13.69 -18.50 -8.75
CA TYR A 161 12.50 -17.65 -8.58
C TYR A 161 11.30 -18.12 -9.41
N VAL A 162 11.54 -18.57 -10.65
CA VAL A 162 10.48 -19.14 -11.51
C VAL A 162 9.91 -20.43 -10.91
N LEU A 163 10.76 -21.30 -10.37
CA LEU A 163 10.32 -22.54 -9.70
C LEU A 163 9.53 -22.24 -8.42
N LYS A 164 10.00 -21.31 -7.58
CA LYS A 164 9.29 -20.83 -6.39
C LYS A 164 7.90 -20.31 -6.74
N ALA A 165 7.77 -19.51 -7.79
CA ALA A 165 6.48 -18.98 -8.24
C ALA A 165 5.53 -20.09 -8.73
N LYS A 166 6.04 -21.09 -9.47
CA LYS A 166 5.25 -22.25 -9.90
C LYS A 166 4.76 -23.08 -8.72
N PHE A 167 5.63 -23.34 -7.75
CA PHE A 167 5.29 -24.08 -6.52
C PHE A 167 4.19 -23.38 -5.73
N LEU A 168 4.30 -22.06 -5.54
CA LEU A 168 3.26 -21.26 -4.86
C LEU A 168 1.93 -21.26 -5.61
N LYS A 169 1.95 -21.30 -6.94
CA LYS A 169 0.73 -21.38 -7.76
C LYS A 169 0.07 -22.75 -7.63
N GLN A 170 0.85 -23.83 -7.72
CA GLN A 170 0.35 -25.20 -7.57
C GLN A 170 -0.24 -25.43 -6.17
N SER A 171 0.44 -24.96 -5.11
CA SER A 171 -0.07 -25.06 -3.74
C SER A 171 -1.39 -24.30 -3.53
N LYS A 172 -1.63 -23.22 -4.28
CA LYS A 172 -2.93 -22.50 -4.27
C LYS A 172 -4.00 -23.27 -5.03
N GLU A 173 -3.69 -23.82 -6.21
CA GLU A 173 -4.64 -24.60 -7.00
C GLU A 173 -5.06 -25.89 -6.28
N GLU A 174 -4.13 -26.58 -5.61
CA GLU A 174 -4.44 -27.78 -4.81
C GLU A 174 -5.36 -27.47 -3.62
N LYS A 175 -5.16 -26.34 -2.93
CA LYS A 175 -6.05 -25.90 -1.83
C LYS A 175 -7.46 -25.57 -2.30
N ILE A 176 -7.61 -24.96 -3.47
CA ILE A 176 -8.93 -24.63 -4.04
C ILE A 176 -9.72 -25.91 -4.38
N VAL A 177 -9.06 -26.92 -4.95
CA VAL A 177 -9.70 -28.21 -5.26
C VAL A 177 -10.10 -28.99 -3.99
N GLU A 178 -9.30 -28.89 -2.94
CA GLU A 178 -9.59 -29.54 -1.65
C GLU A 178 -10.75 -28.84 -0.90
N GLU A 179 -10.81 -27.51 -0.92
CA GLU A 179 -11.94 -26.74 -0.38
C GLU A 179 -13.24 -27.00 -1.16
N ASP A 180 -13.21 -27.00 -2.50
CA ASP A 180 -14.40 -27.27 -3.33
C ASP A 180 -14.93 -28.72 -3.15
N TYR A 181 -14.06 -29.69 -2.88
CA TYR A 181 -14.44 -31.09 -2.64
C TYR A 181 -15.03 -31.32 -1.23
N ILE A 182 -14.60 -30.55 -0.23
CA ILE A 182 -15.14 -30.62 1.13
C ILE A 182 -16.52 -29.93 1.19
N ASP A 183 -16.67 -28.76 0.58
CA ASP A 183 -17.93 -27.99 0.58
C ASP A 183 -19.07 -28.75 -0.13
N SER A 184 -18.75 -29.46 -1.21
CA SER A 184 -19.73 -30.27 -1.96
C SER A 184 -20.15 -31.57 -1.25
N LYS A 185 -19.31 -32.13 -0.37
CA LYS A 185 -19.63 -33.33 0.42
C LYS A 185 -20.44 -33.01 1.68
N GLU A 186 -20.19 -31.87 2.31
CA GLU A 186 -20.95 -31.40 3.49
C GLU A 186 -22.35 -30.88 3.13
N MET A 187 -22.54 -30.30 1.93
CA MET A 187 -23.86 -29.88 1.44
C MET A 187 -24.85 -31.06 1.23
N VAL A 188 -24.37 -32.26 0.90
CA VAL A 188 -25.24 -33.43 0.68
C VAL A 188 -25.65 -34.07 2.02
N GLN A 189 -24.74 -34.14 3.01
CA GLN A 189 -25.06 -34.71 4.33
C GLN A 189 -25.94 -33.81 5.20
N SER A 190 -25.89 -32.49 4.98
CA SER A 190 -26.70 -31.53 5.76
C SER A 190 -28.18 -31.51 5.36
N ARG A 191 -28.52 -31.98 4.15
CA ARG A 191 -29.89 -31.99 3.63
C ARG A 191 -30.71 -33.17 4.17
N ASP A 192 -30.10 -34.35 4.29
CA ASP A 192 -30.77 -35.56 4.77
C ASP A 192 -31.06 -35.53 6.29
N LEU A 193 -30.28 -34.78 7.07
CA LEU A 193 -30.46 -34.68 8.53
C LEU A 193 -31.56 -33.70 8.98
N VAL A 194 -32.07 -32.86 8.08
CA VAL A 194 -33.13 -31.87 8.39
C VAL A 194 -34.53 -32.45 8.17
N GLU A 195 -34.70 -33.40 7.23
CA GLU A 195 -36.00 -34.02 6.97
C GLU A 195 -36.39 -35.09 8.02
N GLU A 196 -35.42 -35.72 8.69
CA GLU A 196 -35.70 -36.78 9.68
C GLU A 196 -36.06 -36.26 11.09
N LYS A 197 -35.88 -34.95 11.36
CA LYS A 197 -36.05 -34.35 12.71
C LYS A 197 -37.41 -33.74 13.02
N ILE A 198 -38.37 -33.75 12.10
CA ILE A 198 -39.71 -33.15 12.33
C ILE A 198 -40.67 -34.11 13.06
N ILE A 199 -40.34 -35.39 13.18
CA ILE A 199 -41.17 -36.38 13.87
C ILE A 199 -40.41 -36.80 15.13
N ILE A 200 -40.88 -36.35 16.30
CA ILE A 200 -40.57 -36.82 17.68
C ILE A 200 -40.17 -35.65 18.59
N SER A 201 -41.16 -35.16 19.34
CA SER A 201 -41.14 -34.94 20.81
C SER A 201 -41.93 -33.69 21.23
N GLU A 202 -43.25 -33.78 21.13
CA GLU A 202 -44.14 -33.08 22.06
C GLU A 202 -44.08 -33.80 23.41
N THR A 203 -43.46 -33.19 24.42
CA THR A 203 -43.97 -33.19 25.80
C THR A 203 -43.17 -32.20 26.66
N ASP A 204 -43.90 -31.16 27.11
CA ASP A 204 -43.73 -30.35 28.31
C ASP A 204 -42.30 -29.97 28.77
N LYS A 205 -41.77 -28.92 28.15
CA LYS A 205 -40.73 -28.04 28.73
C LYS A 205 -41.19 -26.58 28.70
N PRO A 206 -40.74 -25.75 29.67
CA PRO A 206 -41.32 -24.43 29.92
C PRO A 206 -41.12 -23.47 28.75
N LYS A 207 -42.21 -22.78 28.36
CA LYS A 207 -42.32 -21.84 27.22
C LYS A 207 -41.23 -20.74 27.10
N ILE A 208 -40.36 -20.58 28.08
CA ILE A 208 -39.29 -19.57 28.11
C ILE A 208 -38.00 -20.05 27.41
N GLU A 209 -37.74 -21.36 27.34
CA GLU A 209 -36.59 -21.91 26.59
C GLU A 209 -36.86 -22.01 25.08
N THR A 210 -38.11 -22.20 24.68
CA THR A 210 -38.51 -22.33 23.27
C THR A 210 -38.32 -21.04 22.48
N ASP A 211 -38.54 -19.88 23.11
CA ASP A 211 -38.41 -18.58 22.42
C ASP A 211 -36.93 -18.21 22.19
N LYS A 212 -36.03 -18.59 23.10
CA LYS A 212 -34.58 -18.43 22.90
C LYS A 212 -34.05 -19.36 21.80
N LEU A 213 -34.55 -20.60 21.73
CA LEU A 213 -34.19 -21.54 20.67
C LEU A 213 -34.65 -21.05 19.29
N LYS A 214 -35.89 -20.53 19.18
CA LYS A 214 -36.39 -19.92 17.95
C LYS A 214 -35.56 -18.71 17.51
N ALA A 215 -35.16 -17.85 18.44
CA ALA A 215 -34.31 -16.70 18.14
C ALA A 215 -32.92 -17.10 17.62
N VAL A 216 -32.34 -18.18 18.16
CA VAL A 216 -31.05 -18.73 17.67
C VAL A 216 -31.22 -19.36 16.29
N GLU A 217 -32.30 -20.09 16.05
CA GLU A 217 -32.60 -20.70 14.75
C GLU A 217 -32.84 -19.64 13.66
N GLU A 218 -33.60 -18.57 13.97
CA GLU A 218 -33.81 -17.44 13.06
C GLU A 218 -32.52 -16.66 12.80
N LYS A 219 -31.61 -16.59 13.76
CA LYS A 219 -30.30 -15.98 13.56
C LYS A 219 -29.45 -16.83 12.61
N TYR A 220 -29.39 -18.14 12.83
CA TYR A 220 -28.63 -19.06 11.98
C TYR A 220 -29.15 -19.06 10.53
N LYS A 221 -30.49 -19.03 10.34
CA LYS A 221 -31.09 -18.91 9.00
C LYS A 221 -30.67 -17.61 8.31
N ARG A 222 -30.69 -16.49 9.05
CA ARG A 222 -30.23 -15.19 8.52
C ARG A 222 -28.74 -15.20 8.16
N ASP A 223 -27.90 -15.76 9.02
CA ASP A 223 -26.45 -15.84 8.78
C ASP A 223 -26.15 -16.70 7.53
N PHE A 224 -26.86 -17.82 7.35
CA PHE A 224 -26.73 -18.67 6.15
C PHE A 224 -27.20 -17.97 4.86
N GLU A 225 -28.36 -17.30 4.90
CA GLU A 225 -28.86 -16.48 3.78
C GLU A 225 -27.88 -15.35 3.42
N ASP A 226 -27.23 -14.77 4.42
CA ASP A 226 -26.22 -13.72 4.24
C ASP A 226 -24.94 -14.25 3.57
N GLU A 227 -24.49 -15.45 3.93
CA GLU A 227 -23.36 -16.11 3.26
C GLU A 227 -23.66 -16.49 1.81
N GLU A 228 -24.87 -16.99 1.52
CA GLU A 228 -25.30 -17.30 0.16
C GLU A 228 -25.40 -16.03 -0.70
N LEU A 229 -25.98 -14.96 -0.14
CA LEU A 229 -26.04 -13.66 -0.79
C LEU A 229 -24.64 -13.11 -1.08
N GLN A 230 -23.72 -13.21 -0.11
CA GLN A 230 -22.34 -12.77 -0.28
C GLN A 230 -21.64 -13.55 -1.39
N ARG A 231 -21.77 -14.88 -1.43
CA ARG A 231 -21.20 -15.71 -2.52
C ARG A 231 -21.75 -15.32 -3.88
N LYS A 232 -23.06 -15.09 -3.98
CA LYS A 232 -23.72 -14.63 -5.21
C LYS A 232 -23.16 -13.29 -5.68
N ILE A 233 -23.03 -12.31 -4.77
CA ILE A 233 -22.47 -11.00 -5.10
C ILE A 233 -21.02 -11.12 -5.57
N THR A 234 -20.19 -11.90 -4.88
CA THR A 234 -18.80 -12.13 -5.28
C THR A 234 -18.71 -12.69 -6.71
N SER A 235 -19.50 -13.71 -7.03
CA SER A 235 -19.52 -14.30 -8.38
C SER A 235 -19.96 -13.31 -9.46
N MET A 236 -20.93 -12.44 -9.16
CA MET A 236 -21.37 -11.37 -10.07
C MET A 236 -20.24 -10.38 -10.34
N VAL A 237 -19.53 -9.94 -9.29
CA VAL A 237 -18.41 -9.00 -9.39
C VAL A 237 -17.26 -9.60 -10.20
N ASP A 238 -16.87 -10.84 -9.90
CA ASP A 238 -15.81 -11.54 -10.64
C ASP A 238 -16.12 -11.65 -12.13
N THR A 239 -17.39 -11.94 -12.46
CA THR A 239 -17.87 -12.00 -13.85
C THR A 239 -17.76 -10.63 -14.53
N ALA A 240 -18.22 -9.58 -13.86
CA ALA A 240 -18.18 -8.21 -14.38
C ALA A 240 -16.72 -7.73 -14.61
N GLU A 241 -15.82 -8.03 -13.68
CA GLU A 241 -14.40 -7.70 -13.79
C GLU A 241 -13.68 -8.50 -14.89
N LYS A 242 -14.02 -9.78 -15.04
CA LYS A 242 -13.47 -10.61 -16.12
C LYS A 242 -13.89 -10.05 -17.48
N MET A 243 -15.17 -9.74 -17.65
CA MET A 243 -15.70 -9.12 -18.87
C MET A 243 -14.95 -7.81 -19.17
N ALA A 244 -14.87 -6.90 -18.20
CA ALA A 244 -14.18 -5.62 -18.36
C ALA A 244 -12.72 -5.78 -18.81
N ARG A 245 -11.97 -6.70 -18.19
CA ARG A 245 -10.56 -6.96 -18.53
C ARG A 245 -10.38 -7.55 -19.93
N GLU A 246 -11.24 -8.49 -20.32
CA GLU A 246 -11.21 -9.09 -21.66
C GLU A 246 -11.48 -8.03 -22.73
N TYR A 247 -12.47 -7.16 -22.51
CA TYR A 247 -12.76 -6.07 -23.43
C TYR A 247 -11.65 -5.03 -23.50
N GLU A 248 -11.07 -4.61 -22.38
CA GLU A 248 -9.93 -3.68 -22.40
C GLU A 248 -8.76 -4.24 -23.21
N SER A 249 -8.53 -5.56 -23.12
CA SER A 249 -7.51 -6.25 -23.91
C SER A 249 -7.84 -6.27 -25.41
N ILE A 250 -9.10 -6.48 -25.78
CA ILE A 250 -9.58 -6.44 -27.17
C ILE A 250 -9.49 -5.02 -27.72
N LYS A 251 -10.04 -4.04 -27.01
CA LYS A 251 -10.01 -2.61 -27.34
C LYS A 251 -8.59 -2.13 -27.62
N LEU A 252 -7.62 -2.52 -26.81
CA LEU A 252 -6.22 -2.12 -27.00
C LEU A 252 -5.61 -2.71 -28.28
N LYS A 253 -6.01 -3.91 -28.69
CA LYS A 253 -5.60 -4.50 -29.97
C LYS A 253 -6.28 -3.79 -31.14
N SER A 254 -7.59 -3.56 -31.06
CA SER A 254 -8.37 -2.81 -32.06
C SER A 254 -7.82 -1.40 -32.31
N LEU A 255 -7.32 -0.72 -31.26
CA LEU A 255 -6.64 0.56 -31.36
C LEU A 255 -5.35 0.52 -32.20
N LYS A 256 -4.60 -0.59 -32.12
CA LYS A 256 -3.38 -0.77 -32.92
C LYS A 256 -3.68 -1.08 -34.38
N ASP A 257 -4.75 -1.85 -34.60
CA ASP A 257 -5.17 -2.26 -35.94
C ASP A 257 -6.02 -1.18 -36.64
N GLY A 258 -6.46 -0.14 -35.92
CA GLY A 258 -7.24 0.97 -36.45
C GLY A 258 -8.70 0.61 -36.76
N TYR A 259 -9.23 -0.44 -36.13
CA TYR A 259 -10.55 -0.97 -36.44
C TYR A 259 -11.32 -1.42 -35.21
N PHE A 260 -12.41 -0.71 -34.89
CA PHE A 260 -13.30 -0.98 -33.75
C PHE A 260 -14.61 -1.63 -34.20
N GLU A 261 -14.60 -2.94 -34.37
CA GLU A 261 -15.84 -3.68 -34.71
C GLU A 261 -16.58 -4.17 -33.46
N ASP A 262 -15.87 -4.49 -32.38
CA ASP A 262 -16.46 -5.11 -31.20
C ASP A 262 -17.40 -4.14 -30.47
N PRO A 263 -18.59 -4.59 -30.01
CA PRO A 263 -19.51 -3.76 -29.24
C PRO A 263 -18.94 -3.41 -27.86
N CYS A 264 -19.32 -2.25 -27.33
CA CYS A 264 -18.91 -1.82 -26.00
C CYS A 264 -19.66 -2.63 -24.93
N ILE A 265 -18.93 -3.34 -24.07
CA ILE A 265 -19.53 -4.19 -23.01
C ILE A 265 -19.74 -3.48 -21.67
N TYR A 266 -19.26 -2.24 -21.52
CA TYR A 266 -19.41 -1.50 -20.25
C TYR A 266 -20.87 -1.36 -19.80
N PRO A 267 -21.89 -1.26 -20.68
CA PRO A 267 -23.29 -1.28 -20.27
C PRO A 267 -23.68 -2.56 -19.51
N ASP A 268 -23.20 -3.72 -19.95
CA ASP A 268 -23.49 -5.01 -19.31
C ASP A 268 -22.79 -5.13 -17.95
N VAL A 269 -21.52 -4.69 -17.88
CA VAL A 269 -20.77 -4.60 -16.62
C VAL A 269 -21.49 -3.70 -15.62
N ILE A 270 -21.98 -2.53 -16.06
CA ILE A 270 -22.76 -1.61 -15.23
C ILE A 270 -24.06 -2.26 -14.76
N ALA A 271 -24.74 -3.05 -15.60
CA ALA A 271 -25.96 -3.76 -15.21
C ALA A 271 -25.68 -4.76 -14.07
N ILE A 272 -24.62 -5.57 -14.19
CA ILE A 272 -24.23 -6.53 -13.14
C ILE A 272 -23.93 -5.83 -11.80
N TYR A 273 -23.23 -4.70 -11.84
CA TYR A 273 -22.95 -3.92 -10.62
C TYR A 273 -24.22 -3.27 -10.04
N ASN A 274 -25.17 -2.84 -10.86
CA ASN A 274 -26.46 -2.34 -10.37
C ASN A 274 -27.27 -3.46 -9.69
N ASP A 275 -27.25 -4.68 -10.24
CA ASP A 275 -27.95 -5.81 -9.63
C ASP A 275 -27.32 -6.17 -8.26
N ALA A 276 -25.99 -6.19 -8.18
CA ALA A 276 -25.28 -6.38 -6.91
C ALA A 276 -25.59 -5.26 -5.89
N TYR A 277 -25.64 -4.00 -6.35
CA TYR A 277 -26.03 -2.85 -5.54
C TYR A 277 -27.45 -3.01 -4.98
N ASN A 278 -28.41 -3.37 -5.82
CA ASN A 278 -29.81 -3.53 -5.44
C ASN A 278 -29.97 -4.65 -4.41
N LEU A 279 -29.30 -5.80 -4.59
CA LEU A 279 -29.29 -6.90 -3.63
C LEU A 279 -28.81 -6.48 -2.23
N LEU A 280 -27.77 -5.63 -2.17
CA LEU A 280 -27.24 -5.12 -0.91
C LEU A 280 -28.17 -4.12 -0.24
N VAL A 281 -28.80 -3.24 -1.02
CA VAL A 281 -29.78 -2.27 -0.51
C VAL A 281 -31.02 -2.98 0.02
N GLU A 282 -31.53 -3.98 -0.69
CA GLU A 282 -32.65 -4.82 -0.27
C GLU A 282 -32.38 -5.52 1.07
N ARG A 283 -31.14 -5.97 1.29
CA ARG A 283 -30.72 -6.60 2.55
C ARG A 283 -30.42 -5.61 3.68
N GLY A 284 -30.25 -4.32 3.36
CA GLY A 284 -29.92 -3.25 4.31
C GLY A 284 -28.42 -3.02 4.52
N TRP A 285 -27.56 -3.54 3.64
CA TRP A 285 -26.10 -3.41 3.71
C TRP A 285 -25.62 -2.14 3.00
N VAL A 286 -25.97 -0.99 3.58
CA VAL A 286 -25.83 0.33 2.93
C VAL A 286 -24.36 0.70 2.68
N ASP A 287 -23.44 0.34 3.58
CA ASP A 287 -22.04 0.71 3.43
C ASP A 287 -21.33 -0.10 2.34
N GLN A 288 -21.63 -1.40 2.23
CA GLN A 288 -21.18 -2.25 1.13
C GLN A 288 -21.77 -1.77 -0.20
N ALA A 289 -23.04 -1.38 -0.22
CA ALA A 289 -23.68 -0.85 -1.43
C ALA A 289 -22.96 0.41 -1.96
N LYS A 290 -22.45 1.29 -1.09
CA LYS A 290 -21.67 2.48 -1.52
C LYS A 290 -20.43 2.12 -2.34
N ILE A 291 -19.76 1.01 -2.02
CA ILE A 291 -18.58 0.54 -2.77
C ILE A 291 -18.98 0.26 -4.23
N TYR A 292 -20.08 -0.45 -4.44
CA TYR A 292 -20.56 -0.76 -5.78
C TYR A 292 -21.14 0.45 -6.50
N ALA A 293 -21.74 1.41 -5.78
CA ALA A 293 -22.14 2.69 -6.37
C ALA A 293 -20.94 3.45 -6.98
N ASN A 294 -19.79 3.45 -6.29
CA ASN A 294 -18.56 4.03 -6.83
C ASN A 294 -18.07 3.27 -8.06
N GLN A 295 -18.13 1.93 -8.03
CA GLN A 295 -17.73 1.11 -9.17
C GLN A 295 -18.60 1.35 -10.40
N ILE A 296 -19.91 1.53 -10.21
CA ILE A 296 -20.85 1.94 -11.27
C ILE A 296 -20.44 3.29 -11.86
N SER A 297 -20.05 4.27 -11.04
CA SER A 297 -19.56 5.57 -11.51
C SER A 297 -18.30 5.42 -12.38
N ILE A 298 -17.33 4.62 -11.93
CA ILE A 298 -16.09 4.35 -12.67
C ILE A 298 -16.39 3.78 -14.06
N TYR A 299 -17.30 2.80 -14.15
CA TYR A 299 -17.63 2.19 -15.44
C TYR A 299 -18.49 3.09 -16.33
N LYS A 300 -19.30 4.00 -15.78
CA LYS A 300 -19.97 5.05 -16.56
C LYS A 300 -18.96 6.00 -17.22
N ASP A 301 -17.93 6.41 -16.48
CA ASP A 301 -16.86 7.25 -17.03
C ASP A 301 -16.07 6.51 -18.12
N LYS A 302 -15.81 5.21 -17.94
CA LYS A 302 -15.16 4.36 -18.96
C LYS A 302 -16.03 4.24 -20.23
N LEU A 303 -17.34 4.08 -20.08
CA LEU A 303 -18.30 4.05 -21.19
C LEU A 303 -18.30 5.38 -21.96
N GLU A 304 -18.35 6.51 -21.27
CA GLU A 304 -18.33 7.83 -21.91
C GLU A 304 -17.03 8.05 -22.71
N LYS A 305 -15.88 7.67 -22.13
CA LYS A 305 -14.59 7.71 -22.84
C LYS A 305 -14.56 6.80 -24.07
N ASP A 306 -15.17 5.63 -23.98
CA ASP A 306 -15.26 4.69 -25.10
C ASP A 306 -16.12 5.24 -26.26
N ILE A 307 -17.27 5.83 -25.94
CA ILE A 307 -18.15 6.50 -26.92
C ILE A 307 -17.38 7.61 -27.65
N LYS A 308 -16.72 8.50 -26.89
CA LYS A 308 -15.91 9.60 -27.48
C LYS A 308 -14.80 9.07 -28.40
N LEU A 309 -14.15 7.99 -28.00
CA LEU A 309 -13.08 7.38 -28.79
C LEU A 309 -13.63 6.84 -30.12
N ARG A 310 -14.77 6.14 -30.08
CA ARG A 310 -15.44 5.63 -31.29
C ARG A 310 -15.93 6.75 -32.21
N GLU A 311 -16.44 7.85 -31.66
CA GLU A 311 -16.82 9.04 -32.42
C GLU A 311 -15.61 9.65 -33.15
N ILE A 312 -14.46 9.77 -32.46
CA ILE A 312 -13.22 10.29 -33.06
C ILE A 312 -12.77 9.39 -34.22
N GLU A 313 -12.81 8.08 -34.05
CA GLU A 313 -12.43 7.16 -35.11
C GLU A 313 -13.40 7.15 -36.29
N ALA A 314 -14.71 7.22 -36.03
CA ALA A 314 -15.71 7.39 -37.08
C ALA A 314 -15.47 8.69 -37.87
N MET A 315 -15.10 9.78 -37.20
CA MET A 315 -14.72 11.04 -37.86
C MET A 315 -13.40 10.93 -38.64
N LYS A 316 -12.42 10.17 -38.17
CA LYS A 316 -11.18 9.89 -38.92
C LYS A 316 -11.50 9.08 -40.18
N ALA A 317 -12.24 7.98 -40.06
CA ALA A 317 -12.64 7.15 -41.18
C ALA A 317 -13.49 7.91 -42.20
N GLN A 318 -14.37 8.81 -41.75
CA GLN A 318 -15.12 9.69 -42.66
C GLN A 318 -14.20 10.68 -43.38
N ARG A 319 -13.25 11.32 -42.67
CA ARG A 319 -12.26 12.21 -43.29
C ARG A 319 -11.39 11.49 -44.30
N ASP A 320 -10.98 10.26 -44.03
CA ASP A 320 -10.18 9.46 -44.96
C ASP A 320 -10.99 9.12 -46.23
N LYS A 321 -12.28 8.78 -46.09
CA LYS A 321 -13.20 8.59 -47.23
C LYS A 321 -13.42 9.86 -48.05
N GLU A 322 -13.56 11.01 -47.39
CA GLU A 322 -13.69 12.31 -48.04
C GLU A 322 -12.41 12.68 -48.78
N PHE A 323 -11.24 12.47 -48.16
CA PHE A 323 -9.93 12.68 -48.78
C PHE A 323 -9.71 11.76 -49.99
N GLU A 324 -10.08 10.48 -49.89
CA GLU A 324 -9.99 9.54 -51.00
C GLU A 324 -10.95 9.92 -52.14
N SER A 325 -12.14 10.45 -51.81
CA SER A 325 -13.10 10.98 -52.80
C SER A 325 -12.59 12.25 -53.48
N LEU A 326 -11.92 13.14 -52.73
CA LEU A 326 -11.23 14.32 -53.26
C LEU A 326 -10.08 13.92 -54.21
N MET A 327 -9.24 12.96 -53.80
CA MET A 327 -8.16 12.43 -54.64
C MET A 327 -8.68 11.73 -55.90
N LYS A 328 -9.87 11.11 -55.84
CA LYS A 328 -10.54 10.53 -57.02
C LYS A 328 -11.19 11.57 -57.93
N SER A 329 -11.62 12.72 -57.40
CA SER A 329 -12.28 13.79 -58.17
C SER A 329 -11.31 14.80 -58.79
N ASP A 330 -10.05 14.86 -58.35
CA ASP A 330 -9.02 15.77 -58.89
C ASP A 330 -8.42 15.36 -60.25
N LYS A 331 -9.06 14.41 -60.96
CA LYS A 331 -8.87 14.23 -62.41
C LYS A 331 -9.81 15.11 -63.26
N GLY A 332 -10.68 15.92 -62.64
CA GLY A 332 -11.61 16.81 -63.33
C GLY A 332 -11.70 18.18 -62.65
N THR A 333 -11.32 19.21 -63.38
CA THR A 333 -11.19 20.62 -63.01
C THR A 333 -12.40 21.24 -62.26
N ARG A 334 -12.09 22.16 -61.30
CA ARG A 334 -12.92 23.20 -60.61
C ARG A 334 -13.63 22.73 -59.32
N THR A 335 -13.58 23.41 -58.17
CA THR A 335 -13.45 24.85 -57.84
C THR A 335 -12.97 24.97 -56.38
N ILE A 336 -11.94 25.78 -56.10
CA ILE A 336 -11.05 25.68 -54.90
C ILE A 336 -11.45 26.60 -53.72
N GLU A 337 -12.43 27.49 -53.87
CA GLU A 337 -12.57 28.63 -52.94
C GLU A 337 -13.21 28.31 -51.57
N THR A 338 -14.04 27.26 -51.43
CA THR A 338 -14.68 26.92 -50.14
C THR A 338 -13.89 25.94 -49.26
N GLY A 339 -12.87 25.26 -49.82
CA GLY A 339 -12.05 24.30 -49.08
C GLY A 339 -10.96 24.96 -48.23
N THR A 340 -10.44 26.10 -48.67
CA THR A 340 -9.31 26.79 -48.04
C THR A 340 -9.68 27.45 -46.70
N GLU A 341 -10.90 27.97 -46.55
CA GLU A 341 -11.36 28.56 -45.28
C GLU A 341 -11.58 27.51 -44.19
N LYS A 342 -12.12 26.33 -44.54
CA LYS A 342 -12.26 25.21 -43.58
C LYS A 342 -10.90 24.65 -43.16
N LEU A 343 -9.94 24.60 -44.09
CA LEU A 343 -8.57 24.19 -43.80
C LEU A 343 -7.87 25.16 -42.83
N LYS A 344 -8.00 26.47 -43.06
CA LYS A 344 -7.46 27.49 -42.16
C LYS A 344 -8.06 27.42 -40.76
N PHE A 345 -9.37 27.19 -40.65
CA PHE A 345 -10.02 27.02 -39.35
C PHE A 345 -9.51 25.78 -38.59
N MET A 346 -9.30 24.65 -39.29
CA MET A 346 -8.73 23.45 -38.68
C MET A 346 -7.27 23.63 -38.27
N GLU A 347 -6.48 24.32 -39.09
CA GLU A 347 -5.08 24.63 -38.80
C GLU A 347 -4.95 25.56 -37.58
N GLU A 348 -5.81 26.57 -37.48
CA GLU A 348 -5.86 27.48 -36.34
C GLU A 348 -6.31 26.77 -35.06
N LYS A 349 -7.29 25.86 -35.16
CA LYS A 349 -7.72 25.02 -34.03
C LYS A 349 -6.60 24.10 -33.56
N LEU A 350 -5.92 23.40 -34.48
CA LEU A 350 -4.81 22.52 -34.14
C LEU A 350 -3.65 23.28 -33.49
N LYS A 351 -3.36 24.49 -33.99
CA LYS A 351 -2.32 25.35 -33.41
C LYS A 351 -2.68 25.74 -31.97
N LYS A 352 -3.94 26.10 -31.73
CA LYS A 352 -4.43 26.40 -30.38
C LYS A 352 -4.34 25.19 -29.45
N ASP A 353 -4.73 24.00 -29.92
CA ASP A 353 -4.67 22.77 -29.12
C ASP A 353 -3.21 22.43 -28.73
N ILE A 354 -2.25 22.61 -29.65
CA ILE A 354 -0.80 22.44 -29.37
C ILE A 354 -0.29 23.49 -28.37
N GLU A 355 -0.73 24.75 -28.48
CA GLU A 355 -0.37 25.80 -27.54
C GLU A 355 -0.91 25.54 -26.13
N ASP A 356 -2.14 25.00 -26.04
CA ASP A 356 -2.78 24.63 -24.78
C ASP A 356 -2.08 23.42 -24.13
N GLU A 357 -1.71 22.40 -24.91
CA GLU A 357 -0.94 21.24 -24.42
C GLU A 357 0.45 21.65 -23.90
N ASN A 358 1.16 22.49 -24.66
CA ASN A 358 2.46 23.01 -24.23
C ASN A 358 2.35 23.82 -22.94
N PHE A 359 1.27 24.59 -22.77
CA PHE A 359 1.03 25.32 -21.55
C PHE A 359 0.70 24.41 -20.36
N GLN A 360 -0.09 23.37 -20.57
CA GLN A 360 -0.37 22.37 -19.55
C GLN A 360 0.92 21.69 -19.07
N ASN A 361 1.80 21.29 -20.00
CA ASN A 361 3.11 20.72 -19.67
C ASN A 361 4.01 21.70 -18.91
N PHE A 362 3.97 22.99 -19.27
CA PHE A 362 4.66 24.04 -18.51
C PHE A 362 4.17 24.13 -17.06
N ILE A 363 2.85 24.07 -16.83
CA ILE A 363 2.28 24.08 -15.48
C ILE A 363 2.75 22.87 -14.68
N VAL A 364 2.61 21.65 -15.24
CA VAL A 364 2.98 20.40 -14.57
C VAL A 364 4.44 20.44 -14.12
N LYS A 365 5.35 20.82 -15.01
CA LYS A 365 6.78 20.93 -14.69
C LYS A 365 7.05 21.95 -13.58
N THR A 366 6.45 23.13 -13.70
CA THR A 366 6.65 24.24 -12.74
C THR A 366 6.14 23.86 -11.34
N VAL A 367 5.03 23.14 -11.25
CA VAL A 367 4.49 22.61 -9.99
C VAL A 367 5.44 21.57 -9.39
N ALA A 368 5.90 20.61 -10.19
CA ALA A 368 6.83 19.57 -9.74
C ALA A 368 8.13 20.15 -9.17
N ASP A 369 8.69 21.18 -9.83
CA ASP A 369 9.89 21.88 -9.36
C ASP A 369 9.64 22.60 -8.02
N ALA A 370 8.49 23.26 -7.86
CA ALA A 370 8.11 23.93 -6.62
C ALA A 370 7.89 22.95 -5.46
N GLU A 371 7.25 21.80 -5.72
CA GLU A 371 7.05 20.75 -4.71
C GLU A 371 8.36 20.07 -4.31
N LYS A 372 9.30 19.91 -5.26
CA LYS A 372 10.63 19.39 -4.96
C LYS A 372 11.38 20.32 -4.00
N LEU A 373 11.38 21.64 -4.24
CA LEU A 373 11.99 22.63 -3.34
C LEU A 373 11.43 22.56 -1.91
N VAL A 374 10.12 22.36 -1.79
CA VAL A 374 9.46 22.21 -0.47
C VAL A 374 9.94 20.95 0.24
N ARG A 375 9.97 19.82 -0.46
CA ARG A 375 10.37 18.53 0.13
C ARG A 375 11.81 18.55 0.60
N ASP A 376 12.73 19.07 -0.23
CA ASP A 376 14.15 19.17 0.11
C ASP A 376 14.35 20.03 1.37
N TYR A 377 13.63 21.15 1.47
CA TYR A 377 13.66 22.01 2.65
C TYR A 377 13.06 21.36 3.91
N GLU A 378 11.91 20.70 3.79
CA GLU A 378 11.28 20.01 4.92
C GLU A 378 12.17 18.89 5.48
N LEU A 379 12.94 18.22 4.62
CA LEU A 379 13.95 17.23 5.04
C LEU A 379 15.10 17.89 5.82
N GLU A 380 15.62 19.03 5.38
CA GLU A 380 16.69 19.75 6.08
C GLU A 380 16.25 20.27 7.46
N ILE A 381 15.01 20.78 7.57
CA ILE A 381 14.45 21.18 8.87
C ILE A 381 14.27 19.98 9.80
N LYS A 382 13.84 18.82 9.28
CA LYS A 382 13.75 17.57 10.07
C LYS A 382 15.10 17.10 10.60
N LYS A 383 16.20 17.34 9.87
CA LYS A 383 17.57 17.09 10.34
C LYS A 383 18.07 18.11 11.37
N GLY A 384 17.27 19.14 11.69
CA GLY A 384 17.62 20.21 12.62
C GLY A 384 18.44 21.35 11.99
N ASN A 385 18.55 21.40 10.65
CA ASN A 385 19.31 22.43 9.96
C ASN A 385 18.48 23.70 9.73
N PHE A 386 18.33 24.52 10.77
CA PHE A 386 17.57 25.79 10.71
C PHE A 386 18.31 26.94 9.99
N GLN A 387 19.52 26.71 9.48
CA GLN A 387 20.29 27.73 8.75
C GLN A 387 19.84 27.87 7.29
N GLU A 388 19.19 26.84 6.74
CA GLU A 388 18.71 26.84 5.36
C GLU A 388 17.66 27.94 5.15
N THR A 389 17.61 28.54 3.94
CA THR A 389 16.66 29.63 3.66
C THR A 389 15.27 29.07 3.35
N CYS A 390 14.22 29.63 3.96
CA CYS A 390 12.85 29.16 3.74
C CYS A 390 12.38 29.39 2.28
N PRO A 391 12.07 28.33 1.50
CA PRO A 391 11.70 28.46 0.08
C PRO A 391 10.21 28.76 -0.12
N TYR A 392 9.38 28.75 0.93
CA TYR A 392 7.93 28.89 0.79
C TYR A 392 7.52 30.17 0.07
N GLN A 393 8.27 31.26 0.19
CA GLN A 393 8.00 32.49 -0.57
C GLN A 393 8.16 32.28 -2.09
N GLN A 394 9.22 31.60 -2.52
CA GLN A 394 9.46 31.32 -3.94
C GLN A 394 8.37 30.41 -4.53
N VAL A 395 7.89 29.46 -3.72
CA VAL A 395 6.78 28.57 -4.07
C VAL A 395 5.47 29.35 -4.21
N ILE A 396 5.18 30.27 -3.29
CA ILE A 396 4.01 31.16 -3.38
C ILE A 396 4.07 32.01 -4.65
N ASP A 397 5.23 32.59 -4.97
CA ASP A 397 5.42 33.41 -6.16
C ASP A 397 5.21 32.58 -7.45
N THR A 398 5.69 31.34 -7.44
CA THR A 398 5.53 30.37 -8.53
C THR A 398 4.05 30.05 -8.78
N TYR A 399 3.29 29.71 -7.73
CA TYR A 399 1.86 29.46 -7.84
C TYR A 399 1.06 30.71 -8.21
N THR A 400 1.49 31.89 -7.75
CA THR A 400 0.87 33.17 -8.14
C THR A 400 1.05 33.44 -9.64
N LYS A 401 2.23 33.12 -10.20
CA LYS A 401 2.50 33.21 -11.64
C LYS A 401 1.65 32.23 -12.45
N ILE A 402 1.52 30.97 -12.01
CA ILE A 402 0.65 29.98 -12.66
C ILE A 402 -0.80 30.49 -12.67
N ARG A 403 -1.28 30.96 -11.52
CA ARG A 403 -2.63 31.53 -11.38
C ARG A 403 -2.86 32.70 -12.34
N GLN A 404 -1.91 33.61 -12.47
CA GLN A 404 -2.03 34.74 -13.42
C GLN A 404 -2.10 34.24 -14.87
N ASN A 405 -1.24 33.29 -15.26
CA ASN A 405 -1.27 32.74 -16.62
C ASN A 405 -2.59 32.01 -16.94
N LEU A 406 -3.22 31.39 -15.94
CA LEU A 406 -4.54 30.76 -16.09
C LEU A 406 -5.65 31.80 -16.30
N ILE A 407 -5.59 32.93 -15.59
CA ILE A 407 -6.51 34.07 -15.80
C ILE A 407 -6.35 34.61 -17.23
N ASP A 408 -5.11 34.82 -17.67
CA ASP A 408 -4.81 35.38 -18.99
C ASP A 408 -5.33 34.48 -20.14
N ARG A 409 -5.41 33.15 -19.91
CA ARG A 409 -5.99 32.17 -20.85
C ARG A 409 -7.48 31.88 -20.64
N GLY A 410 -8.10 32.43 -19.60
CA GLY A 410 -9.51 32.18 -19.26
C GLY A 410 -9.82 30.78 -18.72
N TRP A 411 -8.82 30.08 -18.16
CA TRP A 411 -8.98 28.75 -17.57
C TRP A 411 -9.43 28.84 -16.11
N MET A 412 -10.68 29.28 -15.91
CA MET A 412 -11.18 29.67 -14.60
C MET A 412 -11.34 28.49 -13.62
N ASP A 413 -11.69 27.30 -14.12
CA ASP A 413 -11.97 26.11 -13.29
C ASP A 413 -10.74 25.64 -12.50
N GLN A 414 -9.53 25.91 -13.01
CA GLN A 414 -8.28 25.52 -12.34
C GLN A 414 -7.79 26.56 -11.32
N LEU A 415 -8.36 27.77 -11.31
CA LEU A 415 -7.87 28.87 -10.44
C LEU A 415 -8.04 28.57 -8.96
N ASP A 416 -9.11 27.90 -8.58
CA ASP A 416 -9.42 27.60 -7.18
C ASP A 416 -8.38 26.67 -6.56
N ILE A 417 -7.87 25.71 -7.35
CA ILE A 417 -6.81 24.78 -6.93
C ILE A 417 -5.56 25.57 -6.54
N TYR A 418 -5.08 26.44 -7.42
CA TYR A 418 -3.85 27.21 -7.18
C TYR A 418 -4.03 28.31 -6.13
N THR A 419 -5.23 28.89 -6.02
CA THR A 419 -5.55 29.83 -4.94
C THR A 419 -5.48 29.14 -3.58
N ASN A 420 -5.98 27.91 -3.47
CA ASN A 420 -5.87 27.11 -2.25
C ASN A 420 -4.42 26.74 -1.93
N GLN A 421 -3.61 26.38 -2.94
CA GLN A 421 -2.18 26.09 -2.73
C GLN A 421 -1.43 27.31 -2.20
N ILE A 422 -1.66 28.50 -2.78
CA ILE A 422 -1.09 29.76 -2.28
C ILE A 422 -1.45 29.96 -0.80
N ARG A 423 -2.70 29.71 -0.40
CA ARG A 423 -3.13 29.84 0.99
C ARG A 423 -2.41 28.84 1.92
N ILE A 424 -2.27 27.58 1.51
CA ILE A 424 -1.56 26.55 2.28
C ILE A 424 -0.10 26.97 2.52
N TYR A 425 0.60 27.41 1.48
CA TYR A 425 2.00 27.80 1.62
C TYR A 425 2.20 29.10 2.40
N ASN A 426 1.27 30.04 2.36
CA ASN A 426 1.28 31.20 3.27
C ASN A 426 1.20 30.75 4.74
N SER A 427 0.33 29.79 5.06
CA SER A 427 0.25 29.24 6.42
C SER A 427 1.54 28.52 6.83
N LYS A 428 2.17 27.75 5.93
CA LYS A 428 3.47 27.11 6.20
C LYS A 428 4.59 28.13 6.43
N LEU A 429 4.61 29.22 5.67
CA LEU A 429 5.57 30.31 5.84
C LEU A 429 5.42 30.99 7.21
N GLU A 430 4.20 31.21 7.69
CA GLU A 430 3.96 31.75 9.04
C GLU A 430 4.40 30.80 10.15
N GLN A 431 4.14 29.49 9.99
CA GLN A 431 4.58 28.47 10.94
C GLN A 431 6.11 28.40 11.02
N ASP A 432 6.79 28.46 9.88
CA ASP A 432 8.26 28.46 9.81
C ASP A 432 8.86 29.66 10.56
N LYS A 433 8.31 30.86 10.36
CA LYS A 433 8.73 32.07 11.10
C LYS A 433 8.62 31.87 12.62
N LYS A 434 7.53 31.27 13.10
CA LYS A 434 7.34 30.96 14.53
C LYS A 434 8.35 29.94 15.04
N LEU A 435 8.63 28.89 14.26
CA LEU A 435 9.63 27.88 14.63
C LEU A 435 11.02 28.49 14.76
N ARG A 436 11.41 29.36 13.82
CA ARG A 436 12.70 30.07 13.88
C ARG A 436 12.80 31.03 15.06
N GLU A 437 11.70 31.70 15.42
CA GLU A 437 11.64 32.55 16.62
C GLU A 437 11.86 31.73 17.91
N ILE A 438 11.20 30.58 18.03
CA ILE A 438 11.38 29.67 19.18
C ILE A 438 12.82 29.17 19.26
N GLU A 439 13.41 28.77 18.14
CA GLU A 439 14.79 28.30 18.07
C GLU A 439 15.80 29.40 18.42
N ALA A 440 15.56 30.64 17.98
CA ALA A 440 16.36 31.79 18.37
C ALA A 440 16.27 32.07 19.88
N GLN A 441 15.06 32.00 20.47
CA GLN A 441 14.86 32.15 21.92
C GLN A 441 15.54 31.04 22.72
N LYS A 442 15.55 29.79 22.22
CA LYS A 442 16.29 28.69 22.85
C LYS A 442 17.79 28.97 22.86
N LYS A 443 18.37 29.36 21.72
CA LYS A 443 19.79 29.72 21.63
C LYS A 443 20.16 30.89 22.54
N GLU A 444 19.29 31.88 22.67
CA GLU A 444 19.50 33.00 23.60
C GLU A 444 19.50 32.53 25.06
N LYS A 445 18.55 31.66 25.44
CA LYS A 445 18.49 31.06 26.78
C LYS A 445 19.71 30.18 27.08
N ASP A 446 20.15 29.37 26.12
CA ASP A 446 21.33 28.52 26.27
C ASP A 446 22.60 29.37 26.42
N LYS A 447 22.70 30.46 25.63
CA LYS A 447 23.80 31.42 25.77
C LYS A 447 23.76 32.12 27.14
N ALA A 448 22.60 32.58 27.59
CA ALA A 448 22.44 33.19 28.90
C ALA A 448 22.78 32.21 30.04
N TYR A 449 22.42 30.94 29.90
CA TYR A 449 22.79 29.88 30.83
C TYR A 449 24.31 29.66 30.87
N LEU A 450 24.96 29.54 29.71
CA LEU A 450 26.42 29.43 29.61
C LEU A 450 27.15 30.66 30.17
N ASP A 451 26.61 31.86 29.95
CA ASP A 451 27.17 33.09 30.51
C ASP A 451 26.97 33.15 32.03
N SER A 452 25.84 32.65 32.55
CA SER A 452 25.63 32.52 34.01
C SER A 452 26.58 31.51 34.66
N LEU A 453 26.91 30.41 33.97
CA LEU A 453 27.93 29.45 34.39
C LEU A 453 29.33 30.06 34.42
N LYS A 454 29.64 30.99 33.50
CA LYS A 454 30.93 31.71 33.51
C LYS A 454 31.01 32.73 34.65
N ILE A 455 29.94 33.45 34.94
CA ILE A 455 29.88 34.42 36.05
C ILE A 455 30.04 33.71 37.40
N SER A 456 29.50 32.50 37.54
CA SER A 456 29.67 31.64 38.73
C SER A 456 31.13 31.22 39.01
N GLN A 457 32.05 31.28 38.04
CA GLN A 457 33.47 30.95 38.27
C GLN A 457 34.30 32.14 38.78
N GLN A 458 33.79 33.38 38.67
CA GLN A 458 34.53 34.58 39.07
C GLN A 458 34.13 35.16 40.44
N ASP A 459 32.90 34.93 40.93
CA ASP A 459 32.47 35.36 42.26
C ASP A 459 32.25 34.18 43.22
N LYS A 460 33.32 33.77 43.91
CA LYS A 460 33.29 32.86 45.08
C LYS A 460 32.73 33.56 46.33
N GLY A 461 31.55 34.18 46.21
CA GLY A 461 31.00 35.07 47.23
C GLY A 461 29.49 35.00 47.37
N ASP A 462 28.89 33.81 47.28
CA ASP A 462 27.61 33.43 47.91
C ASP A 462 27.28 31.95 47.57
N ASP A 463 28.20 31.06 47.98
CA ASP A 463 28.24 29.62 47.66
C ASP A 463 27.02 28.81 48.20
N GLU A 464 26.17 29.44 49.00
CA GLU A 464 25.02 28.81 49.66
C GLU A 464 23.71 28.94 48.85
N LYS A 465 23.53 30.04 48.09
CA LYS A 465 22.35 30.22 47.24
C LYS A 465 22.45 29.45 45.92
N LEU A 466 23.66 29.30 45.38
CA LEU A 466 23.91 28.55 44.14
C LEU A 466 23.69 27.04 44.34
N LYS A 467 24.18 26.49 45.46
CA LYS A 467 23.92 25.09 45.84
C LYS A 467 22.43 24.83 46.02
N ALA A 468 21.68 25.76 46.61
CA ALA A 468 20.23 25.63 46.75
C ALA A 468 19.49 25.62 45.39
N LEU A 469 19.96 26.38 44.40
CA LEU A 469 19.38 26.41 43.05
C LEU A 469 19.72 25.13 42.26
N ASP A 470 20.98 24.68 42.30
CA ASP A 470 21.41 23.43 41.65
C ASP A 470 20.68 22.21 42.22
N THR A 471 20.50 22.16 43.55
CA THR A 471 19.75 21.06 44.19
C THR A 471 18.29 21.04 43.72
N LYS A 472 17.69 22.21 43.48
CA LYS A 472 16.31 22.34 42.99
C LYS A 472 16.16 21.99 41.51
N ILE A 473 17.16 22.30 40.69
CA ILE A 473 17.18 21.92 39.27
C ILE A 473 17.37 20.41 39.14
N LEU A 474 18.33 19.83 39.87
CA LEU A 474 18.56 18.38 39.90
C LEU A 474 17.36 17.59 40.41
N SER A 475 16.64 18.09 41.43
CA SER A 475 15.43 17.42 41.92
C SER A 475 14.34 17.40 40.85
N LYS A 476 14.16 18.50 40.11
CA LYS A 476 13.15 18.58 39.05
C LYS A 476 13.47 17.65 37.88
N TYR A 477 14.72 17.59 37.43
CA TYR A 477 15.13 16.66 36.37
C TYR A 477 14.97 15.19 36.80
N LYS A 478 15.23 14.89 38.07
CA LYS A 478 15.04 13.53 38.59
C LYS A 478 13.57 13.13 38.61
N GLU A 479 12.68 14.05 39.01
CA GLU A 479 11.23 13.85 38.95
C GLU A 479 10.75 13.60 37.51
N GLU A 480 11.22 14.40 36.54
CA GLU A 480 10.86 14.24 35.11
C GLU A 480 11.35 12.89 34.55
N ILE A 481 12.57 12.44 34.88
CA ILE A 481 13.09 11.13 34.45
C ILE A 481 12.29 9.97 35.08
N GLU A 482 11.90 10.09 36.36
CA GLU A 482 11.07 9.09 37.03
C GLU A 482 9.65 9.03 36.43
N GLU A 483 9.10 10.18 36.02
CA GLU A 483 7.80 10.25 35.34
C GLU A 483 7.82 9.58 33.97
N VAL A 484 8.86 9.83 33.15
CA VAL A 484 9.02 9.16 31.84
C VAL A 484 9.17 7.64 32.01
N LYS A 485 9.97 7.19 32.98
CA LYS A 485 10.12 5.76 33.27
C LYS A 485 8.79 5.13 33.70
N PHE A 486 8.00 5.84 34.50
CA PHE A 486 6.69 5.39 34.93
C PHE A 486 5.70 5.28 33.75
N GLN A 487 5.67 6.27 32.85
CA GLN A 487 4.85 6.21 31.64
C GLN A 487 5.24 5.03 30.75
N ASN A 488 6.54 4.78 30.52
CA ASN A 488 6.99 3.65 29.72
C ASN A 488 6.54 2.29 30.29
N ILE A 489 6.51 2.14 31.61
CA ILE A 489 5.99 0.91 32.25
C ILE A 489 4.49 0.74 31.94
N ILE A 490 3.70 1.81 32.05
CA ILE A 490 2.27 1.77 31.70
C ILE A 490 2.09 1.39 30.23
N THR A 491 2.81 2.05 29.31
CA THR A 491 2.74 1.76 27.87
C THR A 491 3.05 0.29 27.58
N SER A 492 4.11 -0.26 28.18
CA SER A 492 4.46 -1.67 27.98
C SER A 492 3.37 -2.65 28.44
N LEU A 493 2.69 -2.36 29.55
CA LEU A 493 1.59 -3.18 30.06
C LEU A 493 0.35 -3.10 29.15
N VAL A 494 0.04 -1.92 28.61
CA VAL A 494 -1.05 -1.76 27.63
C VAL A 494 -0.74 -2.53 26.35
N GLU A 495 0.48 -2.41 25.81
CA GLU A 495 0.92 -3.17 24.63
C GLU A 495 0.80 -4.68 24.85
N GLU A 496 1.15 -5.16 26.05
CA GLU A 496 1.02 -6.57 26.41
C GLU A 496 -0.44 -7.04 26.40
N ALA A 497 -1.34 -6.27 27.02
CA ALA A 497 -2.78 -6.55 27.04
C ALA A 497 -3.40 -6.57 25.63
N ASP A 498 -3.09 -5.57 24.81
CA ASP A 498 -3.62 -5.44 23.44
C ASP A 498 -3.10 -6.55 22.51
N LYS A 499 -1.86 -7.01 22.72
CA LYS A 499 -1.33 -8.17 22.01
C LYS A 499 -2.09 -9.44 22.38
N MET A 500 -2.38 -9.66 23.67
CA MET A 500 -3.16 -10.82 24.11
C MET A 500 -4.58 -10.85 23.52
N ASP A 501 -5.26 -9.70 23.45
CA ASP A 501 -6.61 -9.59 22.84
C ASP A 501 -6.58 -9.98 21.36
N ARG A 502 -5.65 -9.41 20.59
CA ARG A 502 -5.51 -9.68 19.14
C ARG A 502 -5.14 -11.13 18.82
N ASP A 503 -4.18 -11.70 19.55
CA ASP A 503 -3.76 -13.09 19.38
C ASP A 503 -4.92 -14.05 19.69
N TYR A 504 -5.71 -13.72 20.71
CA TYR A 504 -6.85 -14.52 21.10
C TYR A 504 -8.00 -14.44 20.11
N ASP A 505 -8.38 -13.27 19.63
CA ASP A 505 -9.44 -13.12 18.63
C ASP A 505 -9.12 -13.91 17.35
N SER A 506 -7.84 -13.93 16.95
CA SER A 506 -7.36 -14.71 15.82
C SER A 506 -7.47 -16.22 16.07
N LYS A 507 -7.01 -16.71 17.23
CA LYS A 507 -7.10 -18.12 17.62
C LYS A 507 -8.54 -18.58 17.81
N LYS A 508 -9.38 -17.75 18.41
CA LYS A 508 -10.80 -18.00 18.63
C LYS A 508 -11.55 -18.21 17.32
N LYS A 509 -11.30 -17.37 16.31
CA LYS A 509 -11.90 -17.54 14.97
C LYS A 509 -11.52 -18.89 14.34
N ARG A 510 -10.26 -19.32 14.46
CA ARG A 510 -9.81 -20.64 13.97
C ARG A 510 -10.42 -21.79 14.76
N ALA A 511 -10.40 -21.71 16.09
CA ALA A 511 -10.95 -22.73 16.98
C ALA A 511 -12.46 -22.93 16.78
N ILE A 512 -13.21 -21.87 16.44
CA ILE A 512 -14.64 -21.99 16.07
C ILE A 512 -14.80 -22.81 14.77
N LYS A 513 -13.97 -22.56 13.74
CA LYS A 513 -14.02 -23.31 12.48
C LYS A 513 -13.64 -24.78 12.68
N GLU A 514 -12.66 -25.04 13.53
CA GLU A 514 -12.15 -26.39 13.83
C GLU A 514 -12.99 -27.14 14.89
N LYS A 515 -14.11 -26.56 15.36
CA LYS A 515 -14.92 -27.06 16.49
C LYS A 515 -14.12 -27.33 17.78
N ASN A 516 -12.99 -26.64 17.95
CA ASN A 516 -12.06 -26.82 19.07
C ASN A 516 -12.04 -25.61 20.04
N LEU A 517 -13.17 -24.91 20.18
CA LEU A 517 -13.26 -23.72 21.02
C LEU A 517 -13.10 -24.03 22.52
N LEU A 518 -13.51 -25.22 22.96
CA LEU A 518 -13.51 -25.59 24.38
C LEU A 518 -12.11 -25.75 24.96
N ASP A 519 -11.14 -26.20 24.15
CA ASP A 519 -9.76 -26.42 24.59
C ASP A 519 -8.93 -25.12 24.63
N LEU A 520 -9.39 -24.07 23.96
CA LEU A 520 -8.67 -22.80 23.90
C LEU A 520 -8.86 -21.99 25.19
N GLU A 521 -7.83 -21.70 25.97
CA GLU A 521 -7.96 -20.87 27.19
C GLU A 521 -8.26 -19.39 26.86
N SER A 522 -9.15 -18.75 27.65
CA SER A 522 -9.52 -17.34 27.49
C SER A 522 -8.56 -16.41 28.25
N PRO A 523 -7.87 -15.45 27.61
CA PRO A 523 -6.91 -14.58 28.28
C PRO A 523 -7.54 -13.34 28.93
N TYR A 524 -8.85 -13.11 28.79
CA TYR A 524 -9.48 -11.89 29.27
C TYR A 524 -9.28 -11.64 30.77
N LEU A 525 -9.16 -12.69 31.60
CA LEU A 525 -8.83 -12.54 33.03
C LEU A 525 -7.43 -11.94 33.24
N LYS A 526 -6.43 -12.40 32.49
CA LYS A 526 -5.06 -11.85 32.55
C LYS A 526 -5.02 -10.40 32.09
N ILE A 527 -5.79 -10.07 31.04
CA ILE A 527 -5.92 -8.69 30.55
C ILE A 527 -6.55 -7.78 31.62
N ILE A 528 -7.59 -8.25 32.31
CA ILE A 528 -8.22 -7.52 33.43
C ILE A 528 -7.20 -7.27 34.55
N GLU A 529 -6.42 -8.29 34.94
CA GLU A 529 -5.36 -8.15 35.97
C GLU A 529 -4.30 -7.09 35.58
N ILE A 530 -3.91 -7.03 34.30
CA ILE A 530 -2.98 -6.01 33.79
C ILE A 530 -3.56 -4.61 33.96
N TYR A 531 -4.81 -4.38 33.55
CA TYR A 531 -5.43 -3.06 33.69
C TYR A 531 -5.70 -2.68 35.15
N GLU A 532 -6.00 -3.64 36.03
CA GLU A 532 -6.09 -3.40 37.47
C GLU A 532 -4.75 -2.93 38.04
N LYS A 533 -3.65 -3.58 37.63
CA LYS A 533 -2.29 -3.16 38.01
C LYS A 533 -1.97 -1.74 37.54
N ILE A 534 -2.30 -1.39 36.29
CA ILE A 534 -2.10 -0.03 35.75
C ILE A 534 -2.92 0.99 36.54
N ARG A 535 -4.21 0.70 36.79
CA ARG A 535 -5.10 1.55 37.57
C ARG A 535 -4.52 1.82 38.96
N ASP A 536 -4.06 0.78 39.65
CA ASP A 536 -3.53 0.90 41.01
C ASP A 536 -2.22 1.70 41.04
N MET A 537 -1.34 1.52 40.03
CA MET A 537 -0.13 2.34 39.86
C MET A 537 -0.46 3.83 39.66
N LEU A 538 -1.49 4.14 38.86
CA LEU A 538 -1.93 5.52 38.62
C LEU A 538 -2.55 6.15 39.86
N LEU A 539 -3.32 5.39 40.63
CA LEU A 539 -3.89 5.84 41.90
C LEU A 539 -2.80 6.16 42.92
N GLN A 540 -1.74 5.33 43.00
CA GLN A 540 -0.58 5.58 43.85
C GLN A 540 0.16 6.87 43.50
N LYS A 541 0.17 7.28 42.22
CA LYS A 541 0.73 8.56 41.76
C LYS A 541 -0.26 9.74 41.84
N GLY A 542 -1.51 9.50 42.23
CA GLY A 542 -2.55 10.54 42.31
C GLY A 542 -3.18 10.92 40.97
N TRP A 543 -2.97 10.14 39.91
CA TRP A 543 -3.49 10.40 38.56
C TRP A 543 -4.91 9.86 38.38
N GLN A 544 -5.86 10.46 39.11
CA GLN A 544 -7.24 9.99 39.23
C GLN A 544 -7.98 9.93 37.88
N LYS A 545 -7.77 10.92 37.01
CA LYS A 545 -8.44 10.97 35.69
C LYS A 545 -8.01 9.81 34.80
N GLN A 546 -6.71 9.55 34.73
CA GLN A 546 -6.16 8.44 33.96
C GLN A 546 -6.59 7.09 34.55
N ALA A 547 -6.59 6.94 35.88
CA ALA A 547 -7.08 5.72 36.53
C ALA A 547 -8.56 5.41 36.20
N ALA A 548 -9.40 6.43 36.04
CA ALA A 548 -10.80 6.26 35.65
C ALA A 548 -10.95 5.70 34.22
N ILE A 549 -10.05 6.05 33.30
CA ILE A 549 -10.02 5.51 31.93
C ILE A 549 -9.77 4.00 31.97
N TYR A 550 -8.75 3.56 32.71
CA TYR A 550 -8.45 2.14 32.84
C TYR A 550 -9.52 1.36 33.62
N SER A 551 -10.23 2.01 34.55
CA SER A 551 -11.40 1.42 35.19
C SER A 551 -12.53 1.11 34.20
N SER A 552 -12.72 1.97 33.20
CA SER A 552 -13.68 1.74 32.12
C SER A 552 -13.22 0.58 31.22
N GLN A 553 -11.92 0.47 30.93
CA GLN A 553 -11.40 -0.64 30.14
C GLN A 553 -11.52 -1.99 30.85
N ILE A 554 -11.31 -2.03 32.17
CA ILE A 554 -11.57 -3.24 32.98
C ILE A 554 -13.02 -3.71 32.77
N GLN A 555 -14.01 -2.81 32.79
CA GLN A 555 -15.40 -3.17 32.56
C GLN A 555 -15.64 -3.73 31.14
N VAL A 556 -15.05 -3.12 30.11
CA VAL A 556 -15.15 -3.62 28.72
C VAL A 556 -14.64 -5.06 28.60
N TYR A 557 -13.51 -5.36 29.25
CA TYR A 557 -12.94 -6.71 29.22
C TYR A 557 -13.71 -7.71 30.08
N GLN A 558 -14.34 -7.29 31.17
CA GLN A 558 -15.29 -8.12 31.93
C GLN A 558 -16.49 -8.52 31.05
N GLU A 559 -17.03 -7.59 30.28
CA GLU A 559 -18.13 -7.87 29.34
C GLU A 559 -17.70 -8.77 28.18
N LYS A 560 -16.46 -8.64 27.68
CA LYS A 560 -15.89 -9.58 26.70
C LYS A 560 -15.76 -10.99 27.28
N PHE A 561 -15.29 -11.12 28.52
CA PHE A 561 -15.13 -12.40 29.21
C PHE A 561 -16.47 -13.13 29.41
N GLU A 562 -17.51 -12.45 29.87
CA GLU A 562 -18.84 -13.07 30.04
C GLU A 562 -19.44 -13.52 28.71
N ARG A 563 -19.26 -12.73 27.64
CA ARG A 563 -19.69 -13.13 26.28
C ARG A 563 -18.94 -14.37 25.80
N ASP A 564 -17.65 -14.48 26.08
CA ASP A 564 -16.85 -15.66 25.73
C ASP A 564 -17.32 -16.91 26.47
N LYS A 565 -17.64 -16.77 27.76
CA LYS A 565 -18.19 -17.85 28.58
C LYS A 565 -19.51 -18.38 28.03
N ILE A 566 -20.44 -17.48 27.68
CA ILE A 566 -21.73 -17.85 27.05
C ILE A 566 -21.50 -18.60 25.73
N LEU A 567 -20.53 -18.14 24.92
CA LEU A 567 -20.20 -18.79 23.65
C LEU A 567 -19.71 -20.23 23.86
N ARG A 568 -18.86 -20.46 24.88
CA ARG A 568 -18.39 -21.81 25.24
C ARG A 568 -19.50 -22.71 25.74
N GLU A 569 -20.44 -22.18 26.52
CA GLU A 569 -21.62 -22.95 26.98
C GLU A 569 -22.50 -23.40 25.80
N ILE A 570 -22.69 -22.53 24.81
CA ILE A 570 -23.41 -22.86 23.57
C ILE A 570 -22.68 -23.98 22.81
N GLU A 571 -21.35 -23.87 22.67
CA GLU A 571 -20.56 -24.86 21.93
C GLU A 571 -20.50 -26.22 22.63
N ALA A 572 -20.37 -26.23 23.96
CA ALA A 572 -20.46 -27.45 24.77
C ALA A 572 -21.82 -28.14 24.63
N HIS A 573 -22.90 -27.37 24.58
CA HIS A 573 -24.24 -27.92 24.37
C HIS A 573 -24.45 -28.49 22.96
N LYS A 574 -23.81 -27.92 21.93
CA LYS A 574 -23.82 -28.49 20.57
C LYS A 574 -23.09 -29.84 20.52
N LEU A 575 -21.87 -29.91 21.06
CA LEU A 575 -21.09 -31.15 21.12
C LEU A 575 -21.80 -32.25 21.93
N GLY A 576 -22.44 -31.89 23.05
CA GLY A 576 -23.22 -32.84 23.85
C GLY A 576 -24.49 -33.37 23.16
N LYS A 577 -25.03 -32.64 22.16
CA LYS A 577 -26.12 -33.13 21.32
C LYS A 577 -25.62 -34.05 20.21
N GLU A 578 -24.47 -33.75 19.59
CA GLU A 578 -23.85 -34.62 18.60
C GLU A 578 -23.49 -35.99 19.19
N LEU A 579 -23.02 -36.06 20.44
CA LEU A 579 -22.68 -37.32 21.13
C LEU A 579 -23.89 -38.21 21.53
N LYS A 580 -25.13 -37.70 21.44
CA LYS A 580 -26.35 -38.44 21.80
C LYS A 580 -27.08 -39.06 20.61
N PHE A 581 -26.68 -38.69 19.40
CA PHE A 581 -27.08 -39.33 18.15
C PHE A 581 -25.99 -40.30 17.73
#